data_AF-A0A072Q661-F1
#
_entry.id   AF-A0A072Q661-F1
#
_cell.length_a   1.000
_cell.length_b   1.000
_cell.length_c   1.000
_cell.angle_alpha   90.00
_cell.angle_beta   90.00
_cell.angle_gamma   90.00
#
_symmetry.space_group_name_H-M   'P 1'
#
loop_
_entity.id
_entity.type
_entity.pdbx_description
1 polymer ?
#
loop_
_entity_poly.entity_id
_entity_poly.type
_entity_poly.pdbx_seq_one_letter_code
_entity_poly.pdbx_strand_id
1 'polypeptide(L)'
;MKSGDTGEQIRDHKLATSIINLHGTEDCVLDDRSLDLLKQFVLGRCNKRREEILTARGWMDEHGTKPGDTAIEKDGSLVGLLIARYGTDAAALDERDWELLEEWMAKGMPPGEHVQR
;
A
#
# COMPACT_ATOMS: atom_id res chain seq x y z
N MET A 1 -6.35 18.07 -19.01
CA MET A 1 -6.26 16.84 -18.20
C MET A 1 -5.11 17.00 -17.22
N LYS A 2 -5.40 17.27 -15.95
CA LYS A 2 -4.38 17.20 -14.89
C LYS A 2 -4.45 15.79 -14.34
N SER A 3 -3.53 14.92 -14.73
CA SER A 3 -3.25 13.68 -14.00
C SER A 3 -2.61 14.13 -12.69
N GLY A 4 -3.44 14.47 -11.71
CA GLY A 4 -3.02 14.85 -10.37
C GLY A 4 -2.19 13.72 -9.81
N ASP A 5 -0.99 14.06 -9.43
CA ASP A 5 0.07 13.20 -8.95
C ASP A 5 -0.41 12.36 -7.76
N THR A 6 -0.90 11.15 -8.05
CA THR A 6 -1.30 10.18 -7.01
C THR A 6 -0.13 9.92 -6.05
N GLY A 7 1.11 10.08 -6.50
CA GLY A 7 2.30 10.00 -5.65
C GLY A 7 2.47 11.18 -4.69
N GLU A 8 2.09 12.40 -5.11
CA GLU A 8 2.08 13.59 -4.23
C GLU A 8 0.92 13.52 -3.22
N GLN A 9 -0.25 13.04 -3.63
CA GLN A 9 -1.39 12.83 -2.72
C GLN A 9 -1.13 11.74 -1.67
N ILE A 10 -0.37 10.70 -2.00
CA ILE A 10 0.08 9.65 -1.06
C ILE A 10 1.15 10.18 -0.08
N ARG A 11 1.97 11.16 -0.50
CA ARG A 11 3.04 11.73 0.34
C ARG A 11 2.54 12.82 1.29
N ASP A 12 1.55 13.62 0.88
CA ASP A 12 1.02 14.73 1.68
C ASP A 12 -0.14 14.31 2.61
N HIS A 13 -0.75 13.15 2.38
CA HIS A 13 -1.74 12.57 3.29
C HIS A 13 -1.26 11.22 3.81
N LYS A 14 -1.34 11.08 5.13
CA LYS A 14 -1.00 9.93 5.95
C LYS A 14 -1.76 8.66 5.48
N LEU A 15 -1.42 8.09 4.32
CA LEU A 15 -2.19 7.04 3.66
C LEU A 15 -2.39 5.82 4.57
N ALA A 16 -1.36 5.44 5.34
CA ALA A 16 -1.49 4.40 6.36
C ALA A 16 -2.58 4.74 7.39
N THR A 17 -2.62 5.97 7.89
CA THR A 17 -3.71 6.40 8.81
C THR A 17 -5.06 6.45 8.10
N SER A 18 -5.13 6.80 6.82
CA SER A 18 -6.40 6.77 6.07
C SER A 18 -6.92 5.34 5.90
N ILE A 19 -6.03 4.38 5.58
CA ILE A 19 -6.37 2.96 5.51
C ILE A 19 -6.93 2.48 6.85
N ILE A 20 -6.27 2.84 7.95
CA ILE A 20 -6.67 2.42 9.30
C ILE A 20 -7.96 3.12 9.75
N ASN A 21 -8.04 4.44 9.61
CA ASN A 21 -9.14 5.24 10.14
C ASN A 21 -10.45 5.05 9.38
N LEU A 22 -10.36 4.74 8.09
CA LEU A 22 -11.53 4.51 7.23
C LEU A 22 -11.86 3.01 7.12
N HIS A 23 -11.14 2.13 7.82
CA HIS A 23 -11.46 0.70 7.80
C HIS A 23 -12.84 0.45 8.42
N GLY A 24 -13.67 -0.32 7.70
CA GLY A 24 -15.03 -0.68 8.15
C GLY A 24 -16.06 0.43 7.99
N THR A 25 -15.72 1.56 7.35
CA THR A 25 -16.66 2.62 7.00
C THR A 25 -17.05 2.55 5.51
N GLU A 26 -18.06 3.33 5.10
CA GLU A 26 -18.46 3.46 3.69
C GLU A 26 -17.35 4.08 2.82
N ASP A 27 -16.42 4.80 3.45
CA ASP A 27 -15.29 5.48 2.81
C ASP A 27 -14.00 4.64 2.83
N CYS A 28 -14.12 3.32 2.96
CA CYS A 28 -12.95 2.45 3.06
C CYS A 28 -12.03 2.58 1.83
N VAL A 29 -10.73 2.76 2.08
CA VAL A 29 -9.73 2.96 1.03
C VAL A 29 -9.44 1.67 0.26
N LEU A 30 -9.51 0.54 0.96
CA LEU A 30 -9.18 -0.79 0.45
C LEU A 30 -10.38 -1.71 0.61
N ASP A 31 -10.67 -2.48 -0.42
CA ASP A 31 -11.56 -3.62 -0.33
C ASP A 31 -10.90 -4.79 0.44
N ASP A 32 -11.69 -5.78 0.82
CA ASP A 32 -11.21 -6.93 1.61
C ASP A 32 -10.04 -7.66 0.93
N ARG A 33 -10.08 -7.79 -0.40
CA ARG A 33 -9.03 -8.48 -1.17
C ARG A 33 -7.71 -7.73 -1.14
N SER A 34 -7.77 -6.41 -1.29
CA SER A 34 -6.60 -5.54 -1.23
C SER A 34 -6.05 -5.49 0.19
N LEU A 35 -6.92 -5.42 1.19
CA LEU A 35 -6.53 -5.41 2.60
C LEU A 35 -5.85 -6.73 3.00
N ASP A 36 -6.37 -7.87 2.56
CA ASP A 36 -5.75 -9.17 2.79
C ASP A 36 -4.36 -9.27 2.15
N LEU A 37 -4.20 -8.73 0.93
CA LEU A 37 -2.90 -8.69 0.27
C LEU A 37 -1.91 -7.80 1.03
N LEU A 38 -2.37 -6.61 1.46
CA LEU A 38 -1.54 -5.69 2.23
C LEU A 38 -1.11 -6.35 3.55
N LYS A 39 -2.03 -7.02 4.25
CA LYS A 39 -1.75 -7.77 5.48
C LYS A 39 -0.73 -8.88 5.26
N GLN A 40 -0.89 -9.67 4.20
CA GLN A 40 0.08 -10.72 3.85
C GLN A 40 1.47 -10.18 3.57
N PHE A 41 1.58 -8.99 3.00
CA PHE A 41 2.87 -8.34 2.78
C PHE A 41 3.45 -7.78 4.09
N VAL A 42 2.68 -7.01 4.85
CA VAL A 42 3.12 -6.33 6.08
C VAL A 42 3.66 -7.33 7.10
N LEU A 43 2.98 -8.46 7.32
CA LEU A 43 3.40 -9.49 8.28
C LEU A 43 4.68 -10.27 7.87
N GLY A 44 5.18 -10.09 6.65
CA GLY A 44 6.40 -10.72 6.14
C GLY A 44 7.27 -9.75 5.35
N ARG A 45 7.19 -8.46 5.68
CA ARG A 45 7.70 -7.34 4.88
C ARG A 45 9.21 -7.47 4.64
N CYS A 46 9.59 -7.70 3.37
CA CYS A 46 10.98 -7.70 2.92
C CYS A 46 11.04 -7.59 1.37
N ASN A 47 12.21 -7.24 0.82
CA ASN A 47 12.41 -7.10 -0.63
C ASN A 47 12.14 -8.41 -1.40
N LYS A 48 12.50 -9.56 -0.82
CA LYS A 48 12.23 -10.87 -1.42
C LYS A 48 10.72 -11.10 -1.57
N ARG A 49 9.94 -10.83 -0.52
CA ARG A 49 8.48 -11.01 -0.54
C ARG A 49 7.80 -10.01 -1.46
N ARG A 50 8.31 -8.79 -1.55
CA ARG A 50 7.88 -7.81 -2.57
C ARG A 50 8.01 -8.42 -3.97
N GLU A 51 9.20 -8.92 -4.33
CA GLU A 51 9.46 -9.49 -5.66
C GLU A 51 8.60 -10.73 -5.94
N GLU A 52 8.42 -11.61 -4.95
CA GLU A 52 7.54 -12.78 -5.06
C GLU A 52 6.09 -12.39 -5.37
N ILE A 53 5.53 -11.41 -4.65
CA ILE A 53 4.15 -10.94 -4.85
C ILE A 53 4.00 -10.29 -6.23
N LEU A 54 4.92 -9.39 -6.60
CA LEU A 54 4.85 -8.69 -7.89
C LEU A 54 5.00 -9.66 -9.06
N THR A 55 5.90 -10.63 -8.96
CA THR A 55 6.10 -11.65 -10.00
C THR A 55 4.87 -12.54 -10.14
N ALA A 56 4.34 -13.06 -9.01
CA ALA A 56 3.17 -13.95 -9.02
C ALA A 56 1.91 -13.30 -9.61
N ARG A 57 1.79 -11.97 -9.50
CA ARG A 57 0.68 -11.19 -10.04
C ARG A 57 0.96 -10.58 -11.41
N GLY A 58 2.16 -10.74 -11.95
CA GLY A 58 2.57 -10.13 -13.22
C GLY A 58 2.61 -8.59 -13.16
N TRP A 59 2.94 -8.05 -12.00
CA TRP A 59 3.07 -6.62 -11.68
C TRP A 59 4.53 -6.14 -11.62
N MET A 60 5.49 -6.98 -12.04
CA MET A 60 6.88 -6.55 -12.16
C MET A 60 7.00 -5.47 -13.22
N ASP A 61 7.47 -4.30 -12.79
CA ASP A 61 7.73 -3.16 -13.65
C ASP A 61 8.93 -3.41 -14.57
N GLU A 62 8.84 -2.93 -15.80
CA GLU A 62 9.94 -2.98 -16.75
C GLU A 62 11.06 -2.02 -16.34
N HIS A 63 12.30 -2.33 -16.75
CA HIS A 63 13.45 -1.52 -16.40
C HIS A 63 13.29 -0.07 -16.91
N GLY A 64 13.31 0.89 -15.99
CA GLY A 64 13.15 2.33 -16.28
C GLY A 64 11.72 2.87 -16.16
N THR A 65 10.74 2.02 -15.86
CA THR A 65 9.38 2.45 -15.48
C THR A 65 9.30 2.74 -13.97
N LYS A 66 8.29 3.51 -13.53
CA LYS A 66 8.20 3.84 -12.10
C LYS A 66 7.64 2.63 -11.33
N PRO A 67 8.18 2.32 -10.14
CA PRO A 67 7.66 1.22 -9.35
C PRO A 67 6.16 1.36 -9.05
N GLY A 68 5.42 0.33 -9.41
CA GLY A 68 3.99 0.13 -9.26
C GLY A 68 3.14 0.57 -10.44
N ASP A 69 3.71 1.10 -11.52
CA ASP A 69 2.97 1.49 -12.71
C ASP A 69 2.23 0.27 -13.30
N THR A 70 2.90 -0.88 -13.41
CA THR A 70 2.30 -2.11 -13.94
C THR A 70 1.13 -2.62 -13.10
N ALA A 71 1.22 -2.49 -11.78
CA ALA A 71 0.15 -2.89 -10.86
C ALA A 71 -1.10 -1.99 -11.00
N ILE A 72 -0.88 -0.70 -11.24
CA ILE A 72 -1.96 0.28 -11.49
C ILE A 72 -2.56 0.06 -12.88
N GLU A 73 -1.75 -0.10 -13.92
CA GLU A 73 -2.20 -0.23 -15.31
C GLU A 73 -2.99 -1.51 -15.56
N LYS A 74 -2.55 -2.64 -14.99
CA LYS A 74 -3.23 -3.92 -15.18
C LYS A 74 -4.48 -4.07 -14.34
N ASP A 75 -4.35 -3.76 -13.05
CA ASP A 75 -5.33 -4.19 -12.05
C ASP A 75 -5.91 -3.02 -11.23
N GLY A 76 -5.47 -1.78 -11.46
CA GLY A 76 -5.87 -0.62 -10.65
C GLY A 76 -5.45 -0.76 -9.18
N SER A 77 -4.39 -1.53 -8.90
CA SER A 77 -4.08 -2.00 -7.56
C SER A 77 -3.24 -1.00 -6.75
N LEU A 78 -3.89 -0.26 -5.85
CA LEU A 78 -3.19 0.62 -4.89
C LEU A 78 -2.22 -0.18 -4.02
N VAL A 79 -2.62 -1.36 -3.54
CA VAL A 79 -1.73 -2.20 -2.71
C VAL A 79 -0.55 -2.71 -3.51
N GLY A 80 -0.73 -3.02 -4.80
CA GLY A 80 0.37 -3.35 -5.69
C GLY A 80 1.36 -2.20 -5.84
N LEU A 81 0.88 -0.95 -5.95
CA LEU A 81 1.71 0.25 -5.95
C LEU A 81 2.52 0.39 -4.64
N LEU A 82 1.87 0.20 -3.49
CA LEU A 82 2.54 0.30 -2.18
C LEU A 82 3.64 -0.75 -2.02
N ILE A 83 3.36 -1.99 -2.43
CA ILE A 83 4.31 -3.10 -2.38
C ILE A 83 5.48 -2.82 -3.34
N ALA A 84 5.21 -2.42 -4.58
CA ALA A 84 6.25 -2.14 -5.58
C ALA A 84 7.23 -1.05 -5.14
N ARG A 85 6.73 -0.04 -4.42
CA ARG A 85 7.55 1.07 -3.91
C ARG A 85 8.28 0.76 -2.62
N TYR A 86 7.97 -0.33 -1.93
CA TYR A 86 8.67 -0.71 -0.70
C TYR A 86 10.17 -0.91 -0.95
N GLY A 87 11.00 -0.29 -0.10
CA GLY A 87 12.46 -0.40 -0.19
C GLY A 87 13.08 0.27 -1.44
N THR A 88 12.34 1.17 -2.10
CA THR A 88 12.83 1.96 -3.24
C THR A 88 12.96 3.43 -2.87
N ASP A 89 13.70 4.20 -3.67
CA ASP A 89 13.81 5.66 -3.52
C ASP A 89 12.47 6.40 -3.79
N ALA A 90 11.47 5.69 -4.30
CA ALA A 90 10.12 6.19 -4.56
C ALA A 90 9.10 5.66 -3.54
N ALA A 91 9.54 5.34 -2.31
CA ALA A 91 8.69 4.81 -1.25
C ALA A 91 7.37 5.61 -1.08
N ALA A 92 6.26 4.88 -1.08
CA ALA A 92 4.92 5.44 -0.88
C ALA A 92 4.54 5.60 0.61
N LEU A 93 5.14 4.78 1.47
CA LEU A 93 4.98 4.79 2.91
C LEU A 93 6.38 4.75 3.53
N ASP A 94 6.59 5.55 4.56
CA ASP A 94 7.83 5.47 5.34
C ASP A 94 7.76 4.38 6.42
N GLU A 95 8.88 4.11 7.09
CA GLU A 95 8.97 3.01 8.05
C GLU A 95 7.93 3.12 9.17
N ARG A 96 7.63 4.34 9.63
CA ARG A 96 6.65 4.56 10.70
C ARG A 96 5.22 4.27 10.22
N ASP A 97 4.92 4.56 8.96
CA ASP A 97 3.63 4.19 8.37
C ASP A 97 3.48 2.66 8.26
N TRP A 98 4.57 1.95 7.94
CA TRP A 98 4.57 0.49 7.91
C TRP A 98 4.43 -0.14 9.30
N GLU A 99 5.13 0.39 10.30
CA GLU A 99 5.00 -0.01 11.71
C GLU A 99 3.56 0.20 12.20
N LEU A 100 2.92 1.32 11.85
CA LEU A 100 1.54 1.61 12.24
C LEU A 100 0.55 0.60 11.65
N LEU A 101 0.71 0.24 10.36
CA LEU A 101 -0.09 -0.81 9.73
C LEU A 101 0.12 -2.17 10.39
N GLU A 102 1.37 -2.49 10.73
CA GLU A 102 1.73 -3.75 11.39
C GLU A 102 1.10 -3.87 12.78
N GLU A 103 1.19 -2.84 13.61
CA GLU A 103 0.56 -2.79 14.93
C GLU A 103 -0.97 -2.92 14.84
N TRP A 104 -1.60 -2.20 13.90
CA TRP A 104 -3.03 -2.26 13.70
C TRP A 104 -3.50 -3.64 13.23
N MET A 105 -2.74 -4.27 12.31
CA MET A 105 -3.03 -5.63 11.84
C MET A 105 -2.83 -6.68 12.94
N ALA A 106 -1.84 -6.50 13.81
CA ALA A 106 -1.60 -7.37 14.95
C ALA A 106 -2.76 -7.32 15.97
N LYS A 107 -3.44 -6.17 16.08
CA LYS A 107 -4.65 -5.99 16.91
C LYS A 107 -5.93 -6.60 16.28
N GLY A 108 -5.83 -7.18 15.09
CA GLY A 108 -6.97 -7.77 14.39
C GLY A 108 -7.75 -6.79 13.51
N MET A 109 -7.15 -5.65 13.14
CA MET A 109 -7.74 -4.63 12.27
C MET A 109 -9.09 -4.10 12.79
N PRO A 110 -9.15 -3.53 14.01
CA PRO A 110 -10.37 -2.90 14.49
C PRO A 110 -10.84 -1.78 13.54
N PRO A 111 -12.16 -1.64 13.29
CA PRO A 111 -12.71 -0.61 12.41
C PRO A 111 -12.75 0.76 13.08
N GLY A 112 -12.68 1.84 12.29
CA GLY A 112 -12.91 3.21 12.74
C GLY A 112 -11.91 3.72 13.79
N GLU A 113 -10.66 3.27 13.71
CA GLU A 113 -9.59 3.82 14.55
C GLU A 113 -9.42 5.32 14.26
N HIS A 114 -8.99 6.10 15.25
CA HIS A 114 -8.68 7.52 15.08
C HIS A 114 -7.18 7.75 15.31
N VAL A 115 -6.35 6.95 14.65
CA VAL A 115 -4.89 7.06 14.79
C VAL A 115 -4.39 8.33 14.11
N GLN A 116 -3.51 9.01 14.84
CA GLN A 116 -2.74 10.14 14.36
C GLN A 116 -1.26 9.78 14.43
N ARG A 117 -0.57 9.99 13.30
CA ARG A 117 0.90 9.97 13.24
C ARG A 117 1.51 11.11 14.04
#